data_AF-A0A8W8J6T4-F1
#
_entry.id   AF-A0A8W8J6T4-F1
#
_cell.length_a   1.000
_cell.length_b   1.000
_cell.length_c   1.000
_cell.angle_alpha   90.00
_cell.angle_beta   90.00
_cell.angle_gamma   90.00
#
_symmetry.space_group_name_H-M   'P 1'
#
loop_
_entity.id
_entity.type
_entity.pdbx_description
1 polymer ?
#
loop_
_entity_poly.entity_id
_entity_poly.type
_entity_poly.pdbx_seq_one_letter_code
_entity_poly.pdbx_strand_id
1 'polypeptide(L)' 'SIADETEVLLDENRRLKEQRLCRICMEEDITIAFLPCGHLCCCAHCAPAMRKCPICRAFIKGTVKTYPA' A
#
# COMPACT_ATOMS: atom_id res chain seq x y z
N SER A 1 -4.64 32.63 5.07
CA SER A 1 -3.32 33.17 5.48
C SER A 1 -2.25 32.17 5.06
N ILE A 2 -0.97 32.55 4.99
CA ILE A 2 0.13 31.62 4.62
C ILE A 2 0.19 30.41 5.58
N ALA A 3 -0.22 30.60 6.84
CA ALA A 3 -0.30 29.53 7.83
C ALA A 3 -1.37 28.47 7.46
N ASP A 4 -2.54 28.92 6.98
CA ASP A 4 -3.63 28.03 6.59
C ASP A 4 -3.28 27.18 5.35
N GLU A 5 -2.57 27.75 4.36
CA GLU A 5 -2.08 26.99 3.20
C GLU A 5 -1.03 25.95 3.57
N THR A 6 -0.14 26.28 4.52
CA THR A 6 0.90 25.35 4.98
C THR A 6 0.28 24.14 5.67
N GLU A 7 -0.75 24.34 6.49
CA GLU A 7 -1.46 23.26 7.17
C GLU A 7 -2.12 22.27 6.19
N VAL A 8 -2.78 22.79 5.15
CA VAL A 8 -3.40 21.97 4.09
C VAL A 8 -2.36 21.12 3.36
N LEU A 9 -1.21 21.70 3.01
CA LEU A 9 -0.14 20.97 2.33
C LEU A 9 0.47 19.87 3.21
N LEU A 10 0.61 20.12 4.51
CA LEU A 10 1.11 19.13 5.46
C LEU A 10 0.14 17.96 5.64
N ASP A 11 -1.16 18.24 5.71
CA ASP A 11 -2.19 17.20 5.78
C ASP A 11 -2.21 16.34 4.51
N GLU A 12 -2.13 16.98 3.35
CA GLU A 12 -2.05 16.25 2.07
C GLU A 12 -0.78 15.40 1.99
N ASN A 13 0.38 15.91 2.45
CA ASN A 13 1.62 15.14 2.48
C ASN A 13 1.50 13.91 3.38
N ARG A 14 0.86 14.06 4.55
CA ARG A 14 0.57 12.94 5.46
C ARG A 14 -0.31 11.91 4.77
N ARG A 15 -1.42 12.33 4.17
CA ARG A 15 -2.36 11.45 3.45
C ARG A 15 -1.68 10.68 2.32
N LEU A 16 -0.81 11.34 1.54
CA LEU A 16 -0.05 10.70 0.46
C LEU A 16 0.96 9.67 0.98
N LYS A 17 1.58 9.91 2.13
CA LYS A 17 2.47 8.93 2.79
C LYS A 17 1.68 7.73 3.30
N GLU A 18 0.56 7.95 3.97
CA GLU A 18 -0.31 6.88 4.49
C GLU A 18 -0.88 5.99 3.37
N GLN A 19 -1.08 6.55 2.17
CA GLN A 19 -1.54 5.77 1.03
C GLN A 19 -0.55 4.69 0.57
N ARG A 20 0.74 4.87 0.87
CA ARG A 20 1.82 3.95 0.51
C ARG A 20 1.99 2.82 1.51
N LEU A 21 1.36 2.90 2.68
CA LEU A 21 1.50 1.90 3.73
C LEU A 21 0.69 0.64 3.45
N CYS A 22 1.27 -0.50 3.83
CA CYS A 22 0.67 -1.82 3.79
C CYS A 22 -0.68 -1.80 4.50
N ARG A 23 -1.73 -2.26 3.83
CA ARG A 23 -3.09 -2.25 4.37
C ARG A 23 -3.36 -3.31 5.44
N ILE A 24 -2.33 -4.09 5.78
CA ILE A 24 -2.40 -5.15 6.78
C ILE A 24 -1.72 -4.71 8.07
N CYS A 25 -0.44 -4.35 8.04
CA CYS A 25 0.28 -3.89 9.23
C CYS A 25 0.21 -2.38 9.44
N MET A 26 -0.03 -1.58 8.39
CA MET A 26 0.03 -0.11 8.44
C MET A 26 1.39 0.46 8.90
N GLU A 27 2.45 -0.34 8.80
CA GLU A 27 3.81 0.01 9.27
C GLU A 27 4.82 0.10 8.12
N GLU A 28 4.82 -0.89 7.22
CA GLU A 28 5.74 -0.96 6.08
C GLU A 28 5.09 -0.51 4.77
N ASP A 29 5.88 -0.07 3.80
CA ASP A 29 5.39 0.28 2.47
C ASP A 29 4.84 -0.93 1.69
N ILE A 30 3.83 -0.67 0.86
CA ILE A 30 3.31 -1.60 -0.13
C ILE A 30 4.41 -1.89 -1.14
N THR A 31 4.81 -3.15 -1.20
CA THR A 31 5.91 -3.61 -2.07
C THR A 31 5.56 -4.87 -2.85
N ILE A 32 4.37 -5.47 -2.64
CA ILE A 32 3.99 -6.73 -3.29
C ILE A 32 2.79 -6.55 -4.20
N ALA A 33 2.95 -6.96 -5.47
CA ALA A 33 1.86 -7.17 -6.41
C ALA A 33 1.38 -8.63 -6.34
N PHE A 34 0.08 -8.83 -6.22
CA PHE A 34 -0.53 -10.17 -6.24
C PHE A 34 -0.86 -10.63 -7.65
N LEU A 35 -0.40 -11.81 -8.05
CA LEU A 35 -0.72 -12.41 -9.35
C LEU A 35 -1.93 -13.36 -9.24
N PRO A 36 -2.84 -13.37 -10.23
CA PRO A 36 -2.79 -12.60 -11.48
C PRO A 36 -3.42 -11.20 -11.41
N CYS A 37 -4.02 -10.79 -10.28
CA CYS A 37 -4.88 -9.60 -10.25
C CYS A 37 -4.14 -8.24 -10.24
N GLY A 38 -2.83 -8.21 -10.04
CA GLY A 38 -1.97 -7.03 -10.08
C GLY A 38 -2.09 -6.06 -8.91
N HIS A 39 -3.01 -6.28 -7.96
CA HIS A 39 -3.25 -5.34 -6.88
C HIS A 39 -2.07 -5.21 -5.91
N LEU A 40 -1.76 -3.96 -5.56
CA LEU A 40 -0.72 -3.53 -4.62
C LEU A 40 -1.37 -3.11 -3.30
N CYS A 41 -1.29 -3.94 -2.27
CA CYS A 41 -1.89 -3.60 -0.97
C CYS A 41 -1.15 -4.15 0.26
N CYS A 42 -0.08 -4.92 0.05
CA CYS A 42 0.69 -5.55 1.14
C CYS A 42 2.19 -5.26 1.02
N CYS A 43 2.86 -5.19 2.16
CA CYS A 43 4.32 -5.27 2.24
C CYS A 43 4.80 -6.73 2.06
N ALA A 44 6.12 -6.89 1.94
CA ALA A 44 6.78 -8.18 1.82
C ALA A 44 6.58 -9.08 3.06
N HIS A 45 6.44 -8.49 4.25
CA HIS A 45 6.23 -9.24 5.49
C HIS A 45 4.81 -9.83 5.60
N CYS A 46 3.78 -9.06 5.22
CA CYS A 46 2.38 -9.50 5.34
C CYS A 46 1.92 -10.40 4.19
N ALA A 47 2.50 -10.27 3.00
CA ALA A 47 2.05 -11.00 1.81
C ALA A 47 2.03 -12.54 1.95
N PRO A 48 3.01 -13.21 2.60
CA PRO A 48 3.01 -14.67 2.74
C PRO A 48 1.80 -15.24 3.50
N ALA A 49 1.17 -14.45 4.37
CA ALA A 49 -0.03 -14.89 5.11
C ALA A 49 -1.31 -14.83 4.25
N MET A 50 -1.27 -14.21 3.07
CA MET A 50 -2.46 -13.96 2.25
C MET A 50 -2.68 -15.08 1.23
N ARG A 51 -3.89 -15.68 1.25
CA ARG A 51 -4.34 -16.66 0.23
C ARG A 51 -5.19 -16.05 -0.88
N LYS A 52 -5.86 -14.93 -0.58
CA LYS A 52 -6.69 -14.16 -1.51
C LYS A 52 -6.29 -12.69 -1.43
N CYS A 53 -6.38 -11.98 -2.55
CA CYS A 53 -6.14 -10.55 -2.61
C CYS A 53 -7.13 -9.81 -1.68
N PRO A 54 -6.67 -8.97 -0.73
CA PRO A 54 -7.55 -8.18 0.13
C PRO A 54 -8.51 -7.25 -0.61
N ILE A 55 -8.15 -6.78 -1.81
CA ILE A 55 -8.95 -5.85 -2.61
C ILE A 55 -10.03 -6.60 -3.40
N CYS A 56 -9.64 -7.49 -4.30
CA CYS A 56 -10.57 -8.12 -5.26
C CYS A 56 -10.97 -9.55 -4.89
N ARG A 57 -10.45 -10.10 -3.79
CA ARG A 57 -10.72 -11.46 -3.28
C ARG A 57 -10.33 -12.61 -4.23
N ALA A 58 -9.65 -12.32 -5.34
CA ALA A 58 -9.08 -13.33 -6.23
C ALA A 58 -8.02 -14.17 -5.50
N PHE A 59 -7.94 -15.47 -5.80
CA PHE A 59 -6.89 -16.35 -5.28
C PHE A 59 -5.50 -15.90 -5.77
N ILE A 60 -4.55 -15.84 -4.84
CA ILE A 60 -3.17 -15.47 -5.12
C ILE A 60 -2.45 -16.72 -5.65
N LYS A 61 -1.90 -16.62 -6.86
CA LYS A 61 -1.10 -17.69 -7.49
C LYS A 61 0.40 -17.41 -7.44
N GLY A 62 0.78 -16.17 -7.12
CA GLY A 62 2.18 -15.74 -6.99
C GLY A 62 2.26 -14.29 -6.54
N THR A 63 3.46 -13.87 -6.19
CA THR A 63 3.78 -12.50 -5.76
C THR A 63 4.98 -11.98 -6.53
N VAL A 64 4.98 -10.68 -6.83
CA VAL A 64 6.13 -9.98 -7.39
C VAL A 64 6.50 -8.84 -6.47
N LYS A 65 7.78 -8.76 -6.10
CA LYS A 65 8.31 -7.60 -5.37
C LYS A 65 8.46 -6.43 -6.34
N THR A 66 7.83 -5.33 -5.98
CA THR A 66 7.91 -4.04 -6.67
C THR A 66 8.81 -3.10 -5.90
N TYR A 67 9.41 -2.16 -6.62
CA TYR A 67 10.20 -1.09 -6.06
C TYR A 67 9.45 0.21 -6.39
N PRO A 68 8.79 0.85 -5.41
CA PRO A 68 8.14 2.12 -5.65
C PRO A 68 9.17 3.14 -6.15
N ALA A 69 8.76 3.95 -7.12
CA ALA A 69 9.56 5.06 -7.67
C ALA A 69 9.61 6.26 -6.71
#